data_AF-A0A0L6WX55-F1
#
_entry.id   AF-A0A0L6WX55-F1
#
_cell.length_a   1.000
_cell.length_b   1.000
_cell.length_c   1.000
_cell.angle_alpha   90.00
_cell.angle_beta   90.00
_cell.angle_gamma   90.00
#
_symmetry.space_group_name_H-M   'P 1'
#
loop_
_entity.id
_entity.type
_entity.pdbx_description
1 polymer ?
#
loop_
_entity_poly.entity_id
_entity_poly.type
_entity_poly.pdbx_seq_one_letter_code
_entity_poly.pdbx_strand_id
1 'polypeptide(L)'
;MQAACTSFVLKSSSRSASCLRLRLYHRTIPLCIAQPRSPKHDRDPFSKLGLRSNRPPDSSASSKSPQRHGCPHLSDQDWEIRTGRAIYVLQQTLPEFFFTGLVTSMDKATGIPRSSATSRSIPVLNANPLDYQVYADDDDVEGIYSPKVGLCYTPPVALPPPFPATLHIEGLPLYLASAVFIRHTLNALYVDLKLELRKCIVNTPRLPTSASMSAPTSILGPTTTPEPTPMPWQKQNPKNKRGSSREKSLVVGFCVTGTSRVSGAPAEWEVTSTYTFSPLSGLIDKHIINSIYPAPHQAVYDALRTSLGKVFGFGMEGEEQGLQERRQEGAGAAACAAAAGIGINTRVGGGCKEVKQ
;
A
#
# COMPACT_ATOMS: atom_id res chain seq x y z
N MET A 1 -30.68 38.93 -30.63
CA MET A 1 -30.87 38.63 -29.19
C MET A 1 -29.48 38.58 -28.57
N GLN A 2 -28.88 39.73 -28.28
CA GLN A 2 -28.90 40.39 -26.96
C GLN A 2 -28.43 39.48 -25.82
N ALA A 3 -27.17 39.60 -25.40
CA ALA A 3 -26.80 40.30 -24.17
C ALA A 3 -25.27 40.32 -23.99
N ALA A 4 -24.77 41.52 -23.71
CA ALA A 4 -23.40 41.84 -23.31
C ALA A 4 -23.22 41.68 -21.78
N CYS A 5 -22.07 42.16 -21.28
CA CYS A 5 -21.65 42.37 -19.87
C CYS A 5 -20.90 41.18 -19.23
N THR A 6 -19.77 41.32 -18.53
CA THR A 6 -18.84 42.43 -18.23
C THR A 6 -17.57 41.81 -17.63
N SER A 7 -16.43 42.45 -17.86
CA SER A 7 -15.15 42.17 -17.21
C SER A 7 -15.21 42.46 -15.70
N PHE A 8 -14.52 41.66 -14.88
CA PHE A 8 -14.11 42.08 -13.53
C PHE A 8 -12.62 41.77 -13.33
N VAL A 9 -11.82 42.84 -13.36
CA VAL A 9 -10.43 42.88 -12.92
C VAL A 9 -10.45 43.17 -11.44
N LEU A 10 -9.92 42.27 -10.60
CA LEU A 10 -9.57 42.60 -9.22
C LEU A 10 -8.07 42.51 -9.03
N LYS A 11 -7.49 43.71 -9.02
CA LYS A 11 -6.14 44.04 -8.58
C LYS A 11 -6.21 44.21 -7.06
N SER A 12 -5.45 43.43 -6.30
CA SER A 12 -5.25 43.62 -4.85
C SER A 12 -3.78 43.29 -4.56
N SER A 13 -2.86 44.26 -4.55
CA SER A 13 -2.63 45.32 -3.54
C SER A 13 -2.05 44.79 -2.22
N SER A 14 -0.76 45.04 -2.10
CA SER A 14 0.11 44.90 -0.92
C SER A 14 -0.39 45.71 0.28
N ARG A 15 -0.51 45.04 1.45
CA ARG A 15 -0.35 45.59 2.82
C ARG A 15 0.13 44.42 3.70
N SER A 16 1.35 44.42 4.19
CA SER A 16 1.87 45.14 5.37
C SER A 16 1.15 44.79 6.68
N ALA A 17 1.94 44.15 7.56
CA ALA A 17 1.88 44.07 9.02
C ALA A 17 0.58 43.63 9.71
N SER A 18 0.66 42.51 10.44
CA SER A 18 0.31 42.47 11.88
C SER A 18 0.87 41.23 12.56
N CYS A 19 1.80 41.49 13.48
CA CYS A 19 2.31 40.58 14.48
C CYS A 19 1.15 40.09 15.36
N LEU A 20 0.66 38.87 15.11
CA LEU A 20 -0.30 38.22 16.00
C LEU A 20 0.46 37.56 17.15
N ARG A 21 0.52 38.31 18.24
CA ARG A 21 0.92 37.90 19.58
C ARG A 21 -0.02 36.78 20.05
N LEU A 22 0.40 35.52 19.88
CA LEU A 22 -0.29 34.36 20.43
C LEU A 22 -0.33 34.47 21.96
N ARG A 23 -1.49 34.86 22.50
CA ARG A 23 -1.80 34.67 23.92
C ARG A 23 -2.00 33.18 24.15
N LEU A 24 -1.01 32.55 24.77
CA LEU A 24 -1.11 31.27 25.45
C LEU A 24 -2.23 31.36 26.50
N TYR A 25 -3.39 30.78 26.21
CA TYR A 25 -4.34 30.41 27.27
C TYR A 25 -3.81 29.15 27.93
N HIS A 26 -3.18 29.33 29.10
CA HIS A 26 -2.93 28.26 30.06
C HIS A 26 -4.29 27.72 30.52
N ARG A 27 -4.77 26.66 29.87
CA ARG A 27 -5.89 25.87 30.38
C ARG A 27 -5.30 24.84 31.34
N THR A 28 -5.28 25.20 32.62
CA THR A 28 -5.00 24.29 33.73
C THR A 28 -6.05 23.18 33.73
N ILE A 29 -5.67 22.00 33.25
CA ILE A 29 -6.47 20.79 33.37
C ILE A 29 -6.27 20.26 34.80
N PRO A 30 -7.32 20.03 35.60
CA PRO A 30 -7.18 19.37 36.88
C PRO A 30 -6.73 17.93 36.67
N LEU A 31 -5.55 17.61 37.20
CA LEU A 31 -5.03 16.26 37.38
C LEU A 31 -5.90 15.51 38.38
N CYS A 32 -6.93 14.82 37.89
CA CYS A 32 -7.54 13.73 38.65
C CYS A 32 -6.60 12.52 38.58
N ILE A 33 -5.77 12.37 39.60
CA ILE A 33 -4.98 11.16 39.86
C ILE A 33 -5.99 10.06 40.25
N ALA A 34 -6.43 9.29 39.26
CA ALA A 34 -7.10 8.01 39.51
C ALA A 34 -6.00 6.97 39.78
N GLN A 35 -6.05 6.38 40.98
CA GLN A 35 -5.14 5.31 41.39
C GLN A 35 -5.26 4.08 40.46
N PRO A 36 -4.13 3.48 40.04
CA PRO A 36 -4.18 2.18 39.37
C PRO A 36 -4.57 1.10 40.39
N ARG A 37 -5.73 0.47 40.19
CA ARG A 37 -6.08 -0.80 40.84
C ARG A 37 -5.21 -1.89 40.23
N SER A 38 -4.38 -2.50 41.08
CA SER A 38 -3.51 -3.62 40.73
C SER A 38 -4.32 -4.84 40.27
N PRO A 39 -4.01 -5.45 39.12
CA PRO A 39 -4.38 -6.83 38.85
C PRO A 39 -3.47 -7.73 39.71
N LYS A 40 -4.06 -8.46 40.65
CA LYS A 40 -3.39 -9.56 41.34
C LYS A 40 -3.19 -10.69 40.34
N HIS A 41 -2.00 -10.74 39.75
CA HIS A 41 -1.54 -11.90 39.00
C HIS A 41 -0.60 -12.68 39.90
N ASP A 42 -1.11 -13.73 40.54
CA ASP A 42 -0.28 -14.77 41.15
C ASP A 42 0.61 -15.36 40.04
N ARG A 43 1.92 -15.15 40.18
CA ARG A 43 2.94 -15.90 39.46
C ARG A 43 3.99 -16.35 40.47
N ASP A 44 3.97 -17.66 40.71
CA ASP A 44 5.05 -18.43 41.33
C ASP A 44 6.38 -18.19 40.60
N PRO A 45 7.41 -17.64 41.27
CA PRO A 45 8.66 -17.26 40.59
C PRO A 45 9.76 -18.34 40.60
N PHE A 46 9.50 -19.61 40.95
CA PHE A 46 10.59 -20.59 41.17
C PHE A 46 10.57 -21.93 40.39
N SER A 47 9.64 -22.16 39.47
CA SER A 47 9.57 -23.46 38.78
C SER A 47 10.17 -23.45 37.36
N LYS A 48 11.48 -23.24 37.18
CA LYS A 48 12.25 -23.80 36.02
C LYS A 48 13.77 -23.55 36.05
N LEU A 49 14.45 -23.85 37.15
CA LEU A 49 15.86 -24.27 37.07
C LEU A 49 15.87 -25.74 36.66
N GLY A 50 16.48 -26.03 35.50
CA GLY A 50 16.48 -27.34 34.86
C GLY A 50 17.12 -28.42 35.73
N LEU A 51 16.27 -29.26 36.34
CA LEU A 51 16.68 -30.55 36.88
C LEU A 51 16.00 -31.68 36.09
N ARG A 52 16.87 -32.56 35.62
CA ARG A 52 16.63 -33.76 34.81
C ARG A 52 15.48 -34.59 35.39
N SER A 53 14.40 -34.73 34.62
CA SER A 53 13.36 -35.73 34.87
C SER A 53 13.88 -37.11 34.47
N ASN A 54 14.31 -37.90 35.45
CA ASN A 54 14.58 -39.33 35.32
C ASN A 54 13.26 -40.12 35.29
N ARG A 55 12.48 -40.05 34.20
CA ARG A 55 11.34 -40.95 33.98
C ARG A 55 11.68 -42.04 32.97
N PRO A 56 11.41 -43.33 33.27
CA PRO A 56 11.69 -44.43 32.34
C PRO A 56 10.79 -44.34 31.09
N PRO A 57 11.26 -44.86 29.94
CA PRO A 57 10.42 -45.02 28.76
C PRO A 57 9.45 -46.18 29.01
N ASP A 58 8.32 -46.13 28.33
CA ASP A 58 7.33 -47.20 28.19
C ASP A 58 6.09 -47.10 29.11
N SER A 59 4.93 -47.08 28.43
CA SER A 59 3.54 -47.06 28.94
C SER A 59 3.01 -45.66 29.27
N SER A 60 1.97 -45.12 28.65
CA SER A 60 0.93 -45.72 27.80
C SER A 60 0.08 -44.62 27.15
N ALA A 61 -0.31 -44.89 25.90
CA ALA A 61 -1.63 -44.65 25.29
C ALA A 61 -2.32 -43.27 25.40
N SER A 62 -2.84 -42.83 24.24
CA SER A 62 -3.64 -41.62 24.00
C SER A 62 -2.85 -40.31 23.91
N SER A 63 -1.83 -40.31 23.05
CA SER A 63 -1.48 -39.10 22.30
C SER A 63 -2.68 -38.70 21.44
N LYS A 64 -3.57 -37.85 21.97
CA LYS A 64 -4.37 -36.96 21.12
C LYS A 64 -3.34 -36.16 20.32
N SER A 65 -3.05 -36.62 19.11
CA SER A 65 -2.33 -35.81 18.14
C SER A 65 -3.02 -34.45 18.14
N PRO A 66 -2.30 -33.33 18.36
CA PRO A 66 -2.91 -32.03 18.23
C PRO A 66 -3.47 -32.03 16.83
N GLN A 67 -4.82 -32.06 16.74
CA GLN A 67 -5.53 -32.05 15.47
C GLN A 67 -4.84 -30.97 14.66
N ARG A 68 -4.25 -31.37 13.52
CA ARG A 68 -3.75 -30.41 12.52
C ARG A 68 -4.89 -29.42 12.38
N HIS A 69 -4.72 -28.22 12.95
CA HIS A 69 -5.74 -27.19 12.96
C HIS A 69 -5.98 -26.90 11.49
N GLY A 70 -6.97 -27.58 10.93
CA GLY A 70 -7.43 -27.33 9.59
C GLY A 70 -7.73 -25.86 9.58
N CYS A 71 -7.09 -25.14 8.65
CA CYS A 71 -7.26 -23.70 8.50
C CYS A 71 -8.76 -23.41 8.67
N PRO A 72 -9.16 -22.68 9.74
CA PRO A 72 -10.55 -22.57 10.12
C PRO A 72 -11.31 -22.07 8.89
N HIS A 73 -12.23 -22.89 8.42
CA HIS A 73 -12.97 -22.63 7.19
C HIS A 73 -13.86 -21.41 7.45
N LEU A 74 -13.36 -20.24 7.07
CA LEU A 74 -14.03 -18.95 7.24
C LEU A 74 -15.41 -19.02 6.60
N SER A 75 -16.46 -18.61 7.32
CA SER A 75 -17.81 -18.55 6.76
C SER A 75 -17.88 -17.49 5.64
N ASP A 76 -18.81 -17.64 4.70
CA ASP A 76 -18.99 -16.65 3.62
C ASP A 76 -19.32 -15.26 4.19
N GLN A 77 -20.10 -15.23 5.28
CA GLN A 77 -20.46 -14.01 5.99
C GLN A 77 -19.24 -13.34 6.64
N ASP A 78 -18.39 -14.10 7.34
CA ASP A 78 -17.18 -13.55 7.95
C ASP A 78 -16.21 -13.03 6.89
N TRP A 79 -16.10 -13.76 5.77
CA TRP A 79 -15.30 -13.32 4.62
C TRP A 79 -15.82 -12.00 4.05
N GLU A 80 -17.14 -11.85 3.91
CA GLU A 80 -17.76 -10.61 3.45
C GLU A 80 -17.54 -9.46 4.44
N ILE A 81 -17.67 -9.71 5.74
CA ILE A 81 -17.40 -8.72 6.79
C ILE A 81 -15.93 -8.28 6.75
N ARG A 82 -14.98 -9.23 6.66
CA ARG A 82 -13.54 -8.92 6.59
C ARG A 82 -13.18 -8.10 5.37
N THR A 83 -13.68 -8.49 4.19
CA THR A 83 -13.42 -7.74 2.95
C THR A 83 -14.05 -6.35 3.00
N GLY A 84 -15.29 -6.23 3.51
CA GLY A 84 -15.96 -4.94 3.71
C GLY A 84 -15.19 -4.02 4.66
N ARG A 85 -14.71 -4.56 5.79
CA ARG A 85 -13.87 -3.84 6.77
C ARG A 85 -12.55 -3.38 6.16
N ALA A 86 -11.86 -4.24 5.42
CA ALA A 86 -10.61 -3.88 4.76
C ALA A 86 -10.82 -2.75 3.73
N ILE A 87 -11.89 -2.83 2.92
CA ILE A 87 -12.26 -1.76 1.98
C ILE A 87 -12.52 -0.45 2.73
N TYR A 88 -13.28 -0.50 3.83
CA TYR A 88 -13.56 0.67 4.67
C TYR A 88 -12.27 1.29 5.22
N VAL A 89 -11.34 0.48 5.74
CA VAL A 89 -10.03 1.00 6.23
C VAL A 89 -9.28 1.69 5.12
N LEU A 90 -9.18 1.09 3.93
CA LEU A 90 -8.49 1.73 2.80
C LEU A 90 -9.15 3.06 2.42
N GLN A 91 -10.48 3.12 2.36
CA GLN A 91 -11.20 4.35 2.05
C GLN A 91 -10.96 5.46 3.08
N GLN A 92 -10.96 5.13 4.37
CA GLN A 92 -10.83 6.12 5.44
C GLN A 92 -9.39 6.55 5.69
N THR A 93 -8.41 5.65 5.53
CA THR A 93 -7.05 5.89 6.00
C THR A 93 -6.08 6.29 4.90
N LEU A 94 -6.35 5.93 3.64
CA LEU A 94 -5.46 6.30 2.53
C LEU A 94 -5.37 7.81 2.28
N PRO A 95 -6.44 8.63 2.40
CA PRO A 95 -6.31 10.09 2.32
C PRO A 95 -5.29 10.67 3.31
N GLU A 96 -5.17 10.04 4.48
CA GLU A 96 -4.26 10.42 5.57
C GLU A 96 -2.92 9.68 5.51
N PHE A 97 -2.59 9.00 4.40
CA PHE A 97 -1.40 8.15 4.28
C PHE A 97 -0.10 8.88 4.63
N PHE A 98 0.06 10.14 4.21
CA PHE A 98 1.29 10.90 4.48
C PHE A 98 1.44 11.31 5.96
N PHE A 99 0.33 11.40 6.71
CA PHE A 99 0.31 11.77 8.13
C PHE A 99 0.34 10.56 9.06
N THR A 100 -0.50 9.56 8.77
CA THR A 100 -0.70 8.39 9.63
C THR A 100 0.15 7.19 9.21
N GLY A 101 0.50 7.09 7.92
CA GLY A 101 1.11 5.90 7.34
C GLY A 101 0.08 4.87 6.89
N LEU A 102 0.57 3.69 6.51
CA LEU A 102 -0.31 2.59 6.12
C LEU A 102 -0.91 1.92 7.36
N VAL A 103 -2.23 1.86 7.45
CA VAL A 103 -2.93 1.19 8.56
C VAL A 103 -3.04 -0.30 8.28
N THR A 104 -2.52 -1.14 9.17
CA THR A 104 -2.38 -2.59 8.95
C THR A 104 -3.39 -3.44 9.70
N SER A 105 -4.06 -2.88 10.70
CA SER A 105 -4.96 -3.60 11.60
C SER A 105 -6.17 -2.78 12.01
N MET A 106 -7.26 -3.48 12.31
CA MET A 106 -8.50 -2.94 12.87
C MET A 106 -8.81 -3.62 14.19
N ASP A 107 -9.41 -2.89 15.11
CA ASP A 107 -10.04 -3.46 16.31
C ASP A 107 -11.37 -4.12 15.93
N LYS A 108 -11.51 -5.43 16.21
CA LYS A 108 -12.70 -6.22 15.87
C LYS A 108 -13.95 -5.77 16.62
N ALA A 109 -13.80 -5.27 17.84
CA ALA A 109 -14.91 -4.88 18.70
C ALA A 109 -15.46 -3.51 18.31
N THR A 110 -14.57 -2.53 18.07
CA THR A 110 -14.98 -1.16 17.76
C THR A 110 -15.10 -0.88 16.27
N GLY A 111 -14.43 -1.67 15.41
CA GLY A 111 -14.32 -1.41 13.98
C GLY A 111 -13.45 -0.20 13.64
N ILE A 112 -12.79 0.41 14.64
CA ILE A 112 -11.99 1.61 14.45
C ILE A 112 -10.62 1.21 13.89
N PRO A 113 -10.14 1.89 12.82
CA PRO A 113 -8.79 1.68 12.31
C PRO A 113 -7.77 2.01 13.42
N ARG A 114 -6.97 1.02 13.81
CA ARG A 114 -5.92 1.24 14.81
C ARG A 114 -4.72 1.84 14.09
N SER A 115 -4.49 3.14 14.26
CA SER A 115 -3.27 3.76 13.77
C SER A 115 -2.08 2.99 14.36
N SER A 116 -1.13 2.58 13.53
CA SER A 116 0.13 1.96 13.94
C SER A 116 1.05 2.94 14.70
N ALA A 117 0.47 3.93 15.39
CA ALA A 117 1.11 5.11 15.97
C ALA A 117 2.17 4.80 17.04
N THR A 118 2.31 3.54 17.47
CA THR A 118 3.42 3.08 18.31
C THR A 118 4.67 2.69 17.52
N SER A 119 4.65 2.57 16.19
CA SER A 119 5.83 2.29 15.37
C SER A 119 6.64 3.55 15.04
N ARG A 120 6.88 4.43 16.03
CA ARG A 120 7.95 5.44 15.93
C ARG A 120 9.34 4.82 15.92
N SER A 121 9.47 3.53 16.21
CA SER A 121 10.62 2.75 15.78
C SER A 121 10.43 2.42 14.30
N ILE A 122 11.19 3.11 13.45
CA ILE A 122 11.65 2.58 12.17
C ILE A 122 11.88 1.08 12.36
N PRO A 123 11.37 0.19 11.50
CA PRO A 123 11.79 -1.21 11.53
C PRO A 123 13.29 -1.18 11.24
N VAL A 124 14.08 -1.11 12.29
CA VAL A 124 15.50 -1.43 12.24
C VAL A 124 15.54 -2.78 11.55
N LEU A 125 16.42 -2.94 10.57
CA LEU A 125 16.65 -4.16 9.77
C LEU A 125 16.89 -5.44 10.61
N ASN A 126 16.77 -5.35 11.94
CA ASN A 126 16.85 -6.40 12.93
C ASN A 126 15.48 -6.74 13.57
N ALA A 127 14.35 -6.34 12.97
CA ALA A 127 13.04 -6.82 13.39
C ALA A 127 13.01 -8.34 13.13
N ASN A 128 13.07 -9.11 14.22
CA ASN A 128 12.97 -10.55 14.15
C ASN A 128 11.63 -10.88 13.46
N PRO A 129 11.59 -11.64 12.35
CA PRO A 129 10.36 -11.94 11.62
C PRO A 129 9.28 -12.61 12.47
N LEU A 130 9.63 -13.08 13.67
CA LEU A 130 8.73 -13.65 14.67
C LEU A 130 7.90 -12.61 15.45
N ASP A 131 8.28 -11.33 15.47
CA ASP A 131 7.53 -10.31 16.25
C ASP A 131 6.15 -9.99 15.65
N TYR A 132 5.89 -10.40 14.39
CA TYR A 132 4.56 -10.35 13.80
C TYR A 132 3.58 -11.37 14.39
N GLN A 133 4.07 -12.42 15.06
CA GLN A 133 3.20 -13.40 15.72
C GLN A 133 2.74 -12.96 17.11
N VAL A 134 3.40 -11.96 17.73
CA VAL A 134 3.05 -11.51 19.09
C VAL A 134 1.68 -10.84 19.15
N TYR A 135 1.13 -10.39 18.01
CA TYR A 135 -0.23 -9.86 17.92
C TYR A 135 -1.32 -10.92 17.72
N ALA A 136 -0.96 -12.21 17.56
CA ALA A 136 -1.94 -13.28 17.38
C ALA A 136 -2.65 -13.69 18.68
N ASP A 137 -2.14 -13.28 19.83
CA ASP A 137 -2.71 -13.60 21.15
C ASP A 137 -3.74 -12.55 21.62
N ASP A 138 -3.79 -11.40 20.94
CA ASP A 138 -4.83 -10.39 21.17
C ASP A 138 -5.99 -10.66 20.20
N ASP A 139 -6.94 -11.48 20.65
CA ASP A 139 -8.13 -11.90 19.90
C ASP A 139 -8.93 -10.70 19.34
N ASP A 140 -8.70 -9.49 19.83
CA ASP A 140 -9.41 -8.27 19.43
C ASP A 140 -8.80 -7.57 18.20
N VAL A 141 -7.61 -7.97 17.73
CA VAL A 141 -6.96 -7.31 16.58
C VAL A 141 -7.07 -8.15 15.31
N GLU A 142 -7.58 -7.53 14.24
CA GLU A 142 -7.69 -8.15 12.91
C GLU A 142 -6.81 -7.40 11.90
N GLY A 143 -5.79 -8.09 11.37
CA GLY A 143 -4.98 -7.57 10.27
C GLY A 143 -5.80 -7.51 8.97
N ILE A 144 -5.58 -6.50 8.14
CA ILE A 144 -6.27 -6.37 6.83
C ILE A 144 -5.45 -6.92 5.66
N TYR A 145 -4.15 -7.17 5.86
CA TYR A 145 -3.22 -7.67 4.85
C TYR A 145 -2.86 -9.13 5.11
N SER A 146 -2.75 -9.90 4.02
CA SER A 146 -2.21 -11.26 4.03
C SER A 146 -0.72 -11.22 4.44
N PRO A 147 -0.22 -12.19 5.23
CA PRO A 147 1.22 -12.32 5.50
C PRO A 147 2.06 -12.46 4.22
N LYS A 148 1.45 -12.98 3.14
CA LYS A 148 2.03 -13.15 1.81
C LYS A 148 1.63 -12.05 0.83
N VAL A 149 1.24 -10.88 1.33
CA VAL A 149 0.82 -9.78 0.45
C VAL A 149 1.92 -9.44 -0.56
N GLY A 150 1.53 -9.38 -1.83
CA GLY A 150 2.41 -9.00 -2.94
C GLY A 150 2.11 -7.60 -3.44
N LEU A 151 3.16 -6.80 -3.70
CA LEU A 151 3.09 -5.55 -4.44
C LEU A 151 3.70 -5.73 -5.82
N CYS A 152 2.96 -5.33 -6.86
CA CYS A 152 3.39 -5.41 -8.25
C CYS A 152 3.29 -4.04 -8.92
N TYR A 153 4.32 -3.65 -9.65
CA TYR A 153 4.28 -2.49 -10.54
C TYR A 153 5.01 -2.77 -11.85
N THR A 154 4.32 -2.55 -12.97
CA THR A 154 4.91 -2.64 -14.31
C THR A 154 5.01 -1.23 -14.88
N PRO A 155 6.23 -0.67 -15.04
CA PRO A 155 6.38 0.65 -15.66
C PRO A 155 5.90 0.61 -17.12
N PRO A 156 5.34 1.72 -17.63
CA PRO A 156 4.83 1.78 -19.01
C PRO A 156 5.95 1.70 -20.06
N VAL A 157 7.18 2.08 -19.69
CA VAL A 157 8.38 1.96 -20.52
C VAL A 157 9.27 0.89 -19.87
N ALA A 158 9.70 -0.09 -20.68
CA ALA A 158 10.61 -1.11 -20.21
C ALA A 158 11.92 -0.46 -19.74
N LEU A 159 12.30 -0.75 -18.50
CA LEU A 159 13.54 -0.26 -17.93
C LEU A 159 14.73 -0.99 -18.56
N PRO A 160 15.88 -0.32 -18.73
CA PRO A 160 17.07 -0.99 -19.23
C PRO A 160 17.53 -2.08 -18.25
N PRO A 161 18.15 -3.17 -18.74
CA PRO A 161 18.78 -4.18 -17.89
C PRO A 161 19.69 -3.54 -16.83
N PRO A 162 19.73 -4.07 -15.59
CA PRO A 162 19.25 -5.37 -15.12
C PRO A 162 17.85 -5.33 -14.49
N PHE A 163 17.06 -4.27 -14.72
CA PHE A 163 15.76 -4.17 -14.08
C PHE A 163 14.79 -5.21 -14.63
N PRO A 164 14.00 -5.87 -13.76
CA PRO A 164 12.91 -6.71 -14.22
C PRO A 164 11.85 -5.85 -14.90
N ALA A 165 11.15 -6.45 -15.86
CA ALA A 165 10.03 -5.79 -16.52
C ALA A 165 8.91 -5.40 -15.54
N THR A 166 8.77 -6.13 -14.43
CA THR A 166 7.82 -5.85 -13.36
C THR A 166 8.55 -5.87 -12.02
N LEU A 167 8.41 -4.79 -11.26
CA LEU A 167 8.84 -4.74 -9.87
C LEU A 167 7.87 -5.58 -9.03
N HIS A 168 8.38 -6.62 -8.39
CA HIS A 168 7.63 -7.51 -7.50
C HIS A 168 8.22 -7.47 -6.10
N ILE A 169 7.39 -7.19 -5.10
CA ILE A 169 7.75 -7.22 -3.68
C ILE A 169 6.78 -8.18 -3.00
N GLU A 170 7.29 -9.21 -2.34
CA GLU A 170 6.46 -10.23 -1.69
C GLU A 170 6.70 -10.25 -0.18
N GLY A 171 5.62 -10.43 0.56
CA GLY A 171 5.65 -10.57 2.01
C GLY A 171 5.30 -9.27 2.73
N LEU A 172 4.54 -9.41 3.80
CA LEU A 172 4.06 -8.29 4.61
C LEU A 172 5.20 -7.35 5.07
N PRO A 173 6.35 -7.82 5.58
CA PRO A 173 7.41 -6.91 6.03
C PRO A 173 7.95 -6.01 4.91
N LEU A 174 8.19 -6.57 3.72
CA LEU A 174 8.68 -5.79 2.58
C LEU A 174 7.60 -4.85 2.02
N TYR A 175 6.35 -5.29 2.02
CA TYR A 175 5.21 -4.44 1.67
C TYR A 175 5.12 -3.21 2.58
N LEU A 176 5.19 -3.40 3.90
CA LEU A 176 5.16 -2.29 4.86
C LEU A 176 6.39 -1.39 4.75
N ALA A 177 7.58 -1.98 4.57
CA ALA A 177 8.80 -1.22 4.35
C ALA A 177 8.69 -0.33 3.10
N SER A 178 8.10 -0.84 2.01
CA SER A 178 7.89 -0.06 0.79
C SER A 178 6.97 1.15 1.01
N ALA A 179 5.91 0.99 1.80
CA ALA A 179 4.99 2.07 2.14
C ALA A 179 5.68 3.15 3.00
N VAL A 180 6.46 2.73 4.00
CA VAL A 180 7.26 3.64 4.83
C VAL A 180 8.28 4.39 3.99
N PHE A 181 8.98 3.69 3.10
CA PHE A 181 9.96 4.26 2.18
C PHE A 181 9.34 5.33 1.28
N ILE A 182 8.21 5.03 0.63
CA ILE A 182 7.48 5.99 -0.22
C ILE A 182 7.07 7.22 0.59
N ARG A 183 6.48 7.01 1.77
CA ARG A 183 6.04 8.10 2.65
C ARG A 183 7.21 9.00 3.06
N HIS A 184 8.32 8.42 3.51
CA HIS A 184 9.49 9.19 3.94
C HIS A 184 10.12 9.94 2.77
N THR A 185 10.33 9.26 1.64
CA THR A 185 10.96 9.85 0.45
C THR A 185 10.14 11.03 -0.06
N LEU A 186 8.82 10.88 -0.19
CA LEU A 186 7.97 11.97 -0.66
C LEU A 186 7.92 13.13 0.35
N ASN A 187 7.81 12.88 1.66
CA ASN A 187 7.83 13.96 2.67
C ASN A 187 9.19 14.70 2.74
N ALA A 188 10.28 14.02 2.38
CA ALA A 188 11.61 14.62 2.29
C ALA A 188 11.76 15.51 1.03
N LEU A 189 11.09 15.18 -0.07
CA LEU A 189 11.17 15.91 -1.34
C LEU A 189 10.12 17.00 -1.48
N TYR A 190 8.96 16.84 -0.84
CA TYR A 190 7.79 17.70 -0.98
C TYR A 190 7.28 18.20 0.38
N VAL A 191 6.62 19.36 0.37
CA VAL A 191 5.81 19.89 1.48
C VAL A 191 4.33 19.85 1.10
N ASP A 192 3.48 19.93 2.12
CA ASP A 192 2.03 19.98 1.99
C ASP A 192 1.45 18.83 1.15
N LEU A 193 2.04 17.65 1.32
CA LEU A 193 1.58 16.45 0.62
C LEU A 193 0.16 16.10 1.03
N LYS A 194 -0.70 15.97 0.04
CA LYS A 194 -2.10 15.56 0.21
C LYS A 194 -2.41 14.42 -0.74
N LEU A 195 -3.17 13.46 -0.23
CA LEU A 195 -3.66 12.34 -1.00
C LEU A 195 -5.18 12.42 -1.06
N GLU A 196 -5.72 12.58 -2.26
CA GLU A 196 -7.16 12.66 -2.49
C GLU A 196 -7.65 11.38 -3.16
N LEU A 197 -8.65 10.74 -2.57
CA LEU A 197 -9.30 9.56 -3.13
C LEU A 197 -10.28 9.99 -4.24
N ARG A 198 -9.95 9.68 -5.50
CA ARG A 198 -10.73 10.08 -6.68
C ARG A 198 -11.65 8.99 -7.20
N LYS A 199 -11.23 7.73 -7.10
CA LYS A 199 -11.97 6.58 -7.63
C LYS A 199 -11.91 5.45 -6.63
N CYS A 200 -13.05 4.80 -6.40
CA CYS A 200 -13.13 3.62 -5.55
C CYS A 200 -14.23 2.71 -6.09
N ILE A 201 -13.84 1.64 -6.79
CA ILE A 201 -14.76 0.71 -7.43
C ILE A 201 -14.49 -0.70 -6.91
N VAL A 202 -15.53 -1.32 -6.34
CA VAL A 202 -15.48 -2.72 -5.91
C VAL A 202 -15.93 -3.60 -7.06
N ASN A 203 -15.04 -4.46 -7.53
CA ASN A 203 -15.32 -5.46 -8.55
C ASN A 203 -15.62 -6.79 -7.87
N THR A 204 -16.88 -7.21 -7.95
CA THR A 204 -17.30 -8.59 -7.73
C THR A 204 -17.48 -9.24 -9.11
N PRO A 205 -16.78 -10.33 -9.43
CA PRO A 205 -17.06 -11.10 -10.63
C PRO A 205 -18.50 -11.60 -10.52
N ARG A 206 -19.38 -10.97 -11.30
CA ARG A 206 -20.74 -11.48 -11.44
C ARG A 206 -20.60 -12.80 -12.17
N LEU A 207 -21.06 -13.89 -11.54
CA LEU A 207 -21.23 -15.12 -12.28
C LEU A 207 -22.05 -14.80 -13.54
N PRO A 208 -21.67 -15.33 -14.72
CA PRO A 208 -22.53 -15.23 -15.88
C PRO A 208 -23.82 -15.93 -15.48
N THR A 209 -24.85 -15.14 -15.17
CA THR A 209 -26.21 -15.61 -14.99
C THR A 209 -26.49 -16.36 -16.28
N SER A 210 -26.48 -17.69 -16.20
CA SER A 210 -26.81 -18.57 -17.30
C SER A 210 -28.10 -18.02 -17.88
N ALA A 211 -27.99 -17.38 -19.04
CA ALA A 211 -29.09 -16.77 -19.73
C ALA A 211 -30.10 -17.89 -19.92
N SER A 212 -31.13 -17.82 -19.08
CA SER A 212 -32.30 -18.67 -19.15
C SER A 212 -32.73 -18.68 -20.60
N MET A 213 -32.69 -19.87 -21.20
CA MET A 213 -33.08 -20.11 -22.56
C MET A 213 -34.52 -19.66 -22.77
N SER A 214 -34.68 -18.51 -23.40
CA SER A 214 -35.91 -18.13 -24.06
C SER A 214 -35.52 -17.32 -25.29
N ALA A 215 -34.89 -17.99 -26.25
CA ALA A 215 -34.92 -17.56 -27.64
C ALA A 215 -36.05 -18.33 -28.34
N PRO A 216 -37.00 -17.62 -28.98
CA PRO A 216 -38.07 -18.24 -29.75
C PRO A 216 -37.52 -18.81 -31.06
N THR A 217 -38.01 -20.01 -31.38
CA THR A 217 -37.90 -20.68 -32.67
C THR A 217 -38.04 -19.71 -33.84
N SER A 218 -37.02 -19.62 -34.69
CA SER A 218 -37.16 -19.08 -36.05
C SER A 218 -36.36 -19.95 -37.02
N ILE A 219 -37.09 -20.37 -38.04
CA ILE A 219 -36.89 -21.49 -38.93
C ILE A 219 -36.05 -21.09 -40.17
N LEU A 220 -35.27 -22.06 -40.68
CA LEU A 220 -34.73 -22.25 -42.05
C LEU A 220 -33.56 -21.39 -42.58
N GLY A 221 -32.42 -22.05 -42.75
CA GLY A 221 -31.41 -21.75 -43.77
C GLY A 221 -30.32 -22.84 -43.83
N PRO A 222 -30.18 -23.61 -44.93
CA PRO A 222 -29.14 -24.61 -45.07
C PRO A 222 -27.90 -24.00 -45.73
N THR A 223 -26.77 -23.98 -45.03
CA THR A 223 -25.47 -23.80 -45.68
C THR A 223 -24.45 -24.73 -45.04
N THR A 224 -24.22 -25.82 -45.75
CA THR A 224 -23.16 -26.81 -45.56
C THR A 224 -21.80 -26.12 -45.44
N THR A 225 -21.22 -26.14 -44.24
CA THR A 225 -19.79 -25.88 -44.00
C THR A 225 -19.28 -27.01 -43.11
N PRO A 226 -18.21 -27.73 -43.49
CA PRO A 226 -17.71 -28.87 -42.73
C PRO A 226 -17.13 -28.44 -41.38
N GLU A 227 -17.73 -29.03 -40.35
CA GLU A 227 -17.52 -28.92 -38.92
C GLU A 227 -16.15 -29.48 -38.48
N PRO A 228 -15.28 -28.69 -37.83
CA PRO A 228 -14.14 -29.25 -37.09
C PRO A 228 -14.65 -29.85 -35.76
N THR A 229 -14.42 -31.16 -35.63
CA THR A 229 -14.81 -32.03 -34.52
C THR A 229 -14.54 -31.41 -33.14
N PRO A 230 -15.57 -31.21 -32.28
CA PRO A 230 -15.39 -30.76 -30.90
C PRO A 230 -14.73 -31.86 -30.07
N MET A 231 -13.55 -31.61 -29.52
CA MET A 231 -12.85 -32.58 -28.68
C MET A 231 -13.57 -32.80 -27.33
N PRO A 232 -13.87 -34.06 -26.94
CA PRO A 232 -14.72 -34.39 -25.80
C PRO A 232 -13.93 -34.63 -24.52
N TRP A 233 -13.21 -33.64 -23.97
CA TRP A 233 -12.57 -33.81 -22.66
C TRP A 233 -12.18 -32.49 -22.00
N GLN A 234 -13.18 -31.71 -21.61
CA GLN A 234 -13.02 -30.82 -20.46
C GLN A 234 -14.32 -30.81 -19.65
N LYS A 235 -14.62 -31.95 -19.00
CA LYS A 235 -15.62 -32.04 -17.93
C LYS A 235 -15.14 -31.14 -16.78
N GLN A 236 -15.52 -29.87 -16.83
CA GLN A 236 -15.38 -28.96 -15.70
C GLN A 236 -16.11 -29.60 -14.51
N ASN A 237 -15.34 -29.94 -13.48
CA ASN A 237 -15.82 -30.67 -12.32
C ASN A 237 -16.82 -29.76 -11.56
N PRO A 238 -18.12 -30.08 -11.49
CA PRO A 238 -19.15 -29.17 -10.94
C PRO A 238 -19.02 -28.91 -9.43
N LYS A 239 -18.02 -29.50 -8.77
CA LYS A 239 -17.77 -29.35 -7.33
C LYS A 239 -17.08 -28.03 -6.93
N ASN A 240 -16.55 -27.24 -7.88
CA ASN A 240 -15.87 -25.97 -7.56
C ASN A 240 -16.76 -24.72 -7.63
N LYS A 241 -18.08 -24.85 -7.78
CA LYS A 241 -18.99 -23.69 -7.90
C LYS A 241 -19.07 -22.80 -6.65
N ARG A 242 -18.63 -23.27 -5.47
CA ARG A 242 -18.63 -22.46 -4.23
C ARG A 242 -17.49 -21.44 -4.15
N GLY A 243 -16.44 -21.56 -4.96
CA GLY A 243 -15.27 -20.67 -4.89
C GLY A 243 -15.46 -19.32 -5.58
N SER A 244 -16.32 -19.24 -6.60
CA SER A 244 -16.44 -18.05 -7.45
C SER A 244 -17.00 -16.82 -6.72
N SER A 245 -17.79 -16.98 -5.66
CA SER A 245 -18.34 -15.84 -4.91
C SER A 245 -17.31 -15.10 -4.06
N ARG A 246 -16.13 -15.71 -3.81
CA ARG A 246 -15.10 -15.18 -2.92
C ARG A 246 -13.96 -14.48 -3.65
N GLU A 247 -14.16 -14.17 -4.93
CA GLU A 247 -13.24 -13.33 -5.67
C GLU A 247 -13.75 -11.88 -5.56
N LYS A 248 -12.98 -11.01 -4.91
CA LYS A 248 -13.26 -9.56 -4.85
C LYS A 248 -11.99 -8.82 -5.21
N SER A 249 -12.12 -7.71 -5.92
CA SER A 249 -11.03 -6.75 -6.10
C SER A 249 -11.54 -5.32 -5.94
N LEU A 250 -10.67 -4.44 -5.49
CA LEU A 250 -10.94 -3.03 -5.24
C LEU A 250 -10.02 -2.21 -6.13
N VAL A 251 -10.58 -1.48 -7.09
CA VAL A 251 -9.84 -0.53 -7.91
C VAL A 251 -9.94 0.84 -7.27
N VAL A 252 -8.78 1.42 -6.96
CA VAL A 252 -8.67 2.71 -6.30
C VAL A 252 -7.84 3.66 -7.14
N GLY A 253 -8.31 4.89 -7.31
CA GLY A 253 -7.59 5.98 -7.97
C GLY A 253 -7.35 7.10 -6.98
N PHE A 254 -6.11 7.55 -6.89
CA PHE A 254 -5.67 8.62 -5.98
C PHE A 254 -5.03 9.75 -6.78
N CYS A 255 -5.21 10.98 -6.32
CA CYS A 255 -4.42 12.13 -6.74
C CYS A 255 -3.51 12.53 -5.57
N VAL A 256 -2.20 12.50 -5.79
CA VAL A 256 -1.19 12.97 -4.85
C VAL A 256 -0.78 14.36 -5.29
N THR A 257 -0.88 15.35 -4.42
CA THR A 257 -0.43 16.72 -4.67
C THR A 257 0.60 17.12 -3.62
N GLY A 258 1.54 17.98 -3.99
CA GLY A 258 2.52 18.55 -3.07
C GLY A 258 3.33 19.68 -3.72
N THR A 259 4.20 20.33 -2.96
CA THR A 259 5.10 21.37 -3.48
C THR A 259 6.54 20.96 -3.26
N SER A 260 7.36 20.96 -4.32
CA SER A 260 8.77 20.57 -4.27
C SER A 260 9.54 21.48 -3.32
N ARG A 261 10.30 20.91 -2.38
CA ARG A 261 11.15 21.67 -1.45
C ARG A 261 12.32 22.35 -2.15
N VAL A 262 12.81 21.74 -3.24
CA VAL A 262 14.00 22.22 -3.94
C VAL A 262 13.63 23.32 -4.94
N SER A 263 12.57 23.11 -5.72
CA SER A 263 12.17 24.04 -6.79
C SER A 263 11.03 24.97 -6.42
N GLY A 264 10.28 24.69 -5.35
CA GLY A 264 9.04 25.40 -5.01
C GLY A 264 7.89 25.13 -6.00
N ALA A 265 8.09 24.27 -7.01
CA ALA A 265 7.09 23.98 -8.01
C ALA A 265 6.01 23.03 -7.44
N PRO A 266 4.73 23.25 -7.78
CA PRO A 266 3.69 22.27 -7.47
C PRO A 266 3.93 20.98 -8.27
N ALA A 267 3.60 19.85 -7.67
CA ALA A 267 3.68 18.54 -8.27
C ALA A 267 2.38 17.78 -8.00
N GLU A 268 1.94 17.05 -9.02
CA GLU A 268 0.70 16.28 -9.02
C GLU A 268 0.95 14.92 -9.67
N TRP A 269 0.42 13.86 -9.05
CA TRP A 269 0.44 12.51 -9.60
C TRP A 269 -0.91 11.83 -9.44
N GLU A 270 -1.42 11.28 -10.52
CA GLU A 270 -2.56 10.38 -10.51
C GLU A 270 -2.08 8.93 -10.48
N VAL A 271 -2.53 8.17 -9.48
CA VAL A 271 -2.13 6.77 -9.25
C VAL A 271 -3.37 5.90 -9.25
N THR A 272 -3.43 4.91 -10.15
CA THR A 272 -4.50 3.90 -10.15
C THR A 272 -3.94 2.57 -9.69
N SER A 273 -4.55 1.98 -8.67
CA SER A 273 -4.12 0.73 -8.05
C SER A 273 -5.28 -0.25 -7.88
N THR A 274 -4.99 -1.54 -7.89
CA THR A 274 -5.96 -2.62 -7.69
C THR A 274 -5.53 -3.46 -6.49
N TYR A 275 -6.42 -3.62 -5.52
CA TYR A 275 -6.26 -4.54 -4.39
C TYR A 275 -7.08 -5.80 -4.65
N THR A 276 -6.47 -6.97 -4.55
CA THR A 276 -7.14 -8.27 -4.68
C THR A 276 -7.24 -8.94 -3.33
N PHE A 277 -8.43 -9.45 -2.99
CA PHE A 277 -8.68 -10.13 -1.73
C PHE A 277 -8.51 -11.65 -1.88
N SER A 278 -7.95 -12.30 -0.87
CA SER A 278 -7.82 -13.75 -0.82
C SER A 278 -9.19 -14.41 -0.64
N PRO A 279 -9.56 -15.42 -1.47
CA PRO A 279 -10.82 -16.15 -1.32
C PRO A 279 -10.86 -17.02 -0.04
N LEU A 280 -9.69 -17.29 0.56
CA LEU A 280 -9.59 -18.14 1.75
C LEU A 280 -9.73 -17.32 3.04
N SER A 281 -9.04 -16.19 3.14
CA SER A 281 -8.93 -15.41 4.38
C SER A 281 -9.74 -14.12 4.41
N GLY A 282 -10.14 -13.58 3.25
CA GLY A 282 -10.75 -12.25 3.13
C GLY A 282 -9.77 -11.08 3.29
N LEU A 283 -8.47 -11.38 3.41
CA LEU A 283 -7.41 -10.38 3.55
C LEU A 283 -6.91 -9.91 2.18
N ILE A 284 -6.29 -8.72 2.13
CA ILE A 284 -5.64 -8.20 0.93
C ILE A 284 -4.41 -9.05 0.63
N ASP A 285 -4.41 -9.72 -0.52
CA ASP A 285 -3.35 -10.65 -0.94
C ASP A 285 -2.44 -10.04 -2.00
N LYS A 286 -2.98 -9.18 -2.86
CA LYS A 286 -2.21 -8.54 -3.93
C LYS A 286 -2.57 -7.07 -4.05
N HIS A 287 -1.55 -6.24 -4.21
CA HIS A 287 -1.64 -4.83 -4.53
C HIS A 287 -0.91 -4.59 -5.86
N ILE A 288 -1.64 -4.18 -6.89
CA ILE A 288 -1.09 -3.91 -8.21
C ILE A 288 -1.21 -2.42 -8.48
N ILE A 289 -0.09 -1.74 -8.71
CA ILE A 289 -0.09 -0.36 -9.22
C ILE A 289 -0.28 -0.47 -10.73
N ASN A 290 -1.44 -0.07 -11.22
CA ASN A 290 -1.79 -0.17 -12.64
C ASN A 290 -1.15 0.96 -13.45
N SER A 291 -1.16 2.19 -12.92
CA SER A 291 -0.61 3.35 -13.60
C SER A 291 -0.22 4.46 -12.63
N ILE A 292 0.78 5.25 -13.03
CA ILE A 292 1.22 6.48 -12.38
C ILE A 292 1.34 7.53 -13.49
N TYR A 293 0.67 8.67 -13.33
CA TYR A 293 0.69 9.77 -14.28
C TYR A 293 1.05 11.09 -13.58
N PRO A 294 2.06 11.85 -14.03
CA PRO A 294 2.98 11.50 -15.11
C PRO A 294 3.84 10.29 -14.73
N ALA A 295 4.28 9.54 -15.74
CA ALA A 295 5.16 8.40 -15.52
C ALA A 295 6.46 8.89 -14.85
N PRO A 296 7.00 8.16 -13.85
CA PRO A 296 8.26 8.53 -13.22
C PRO A 296 9.39 8.64 -14.27
N HIS A 297 10.22 9.67 -14.14
CA HIS A 297 11.33 9.90 -15.07
C HIS A 297 12.40 8.80 -14.92
N GLN A 298 13.13 8.49 -16.00
CA GLN A 298 14.19 7.46 -16.02
C GLN A 298 15.20 7.63 -14.86
N ALA A 299 15.58 8.87 -14.57
CA ALA A 299 16.50 9.22 -13.47
C ALA A 299 16.04 8.72 -12.09
N VAL A 300 14.72 8.61 -11.84
CA VAL A 300 14.20 8.07 -10.58
C VAL A 300 14.52 6.58 -10.48
N TYR A 301 14.37 5.84 -11.57
CA TYR A 301 14.74 4.43 -11.63
C TYR A 301 16.25 4.23 -11.54
N ASP A 302 17.06 5.11 -12.14
CA ASP A 302 18.52 5.02 -12.04
C ASP A 302 19.02 5.30 -10.61
N ALA A 303 18.38 6.25 -9.91
CA ALA A 303 18.66 6.49 -8.49
C ALA A 303 18.28 5.28 -7.63
N LEU A 304 17.13 4.67 -7.90
CA LEU A 304 16.69 3.43 -7.24
C LEU A 304 17.62 2.26 -7.55
N ARG A 305 18.16 2.17 -8.77
CA ARG A 305 19.19 1.19 -9.16
C ARG A 305 20.42 1.33 -8.29
N THR A 306 20.88 2.56 -8.15
CA THR A 306 22.11 2.90 -7.43
C THR A 306 21.96 2.63 -5.94
N SER A 307 20.79 2.90 -5.36
CA SER A 307 20.53 2.62 -3.95
C SER A 307 20.38 1.12 -3.67
N LEU A 308 19.62 0.39 -4.50
CA LEU A 308 19.45 -1.06 -4.33
C LEU A 308 20.73 -1.84 -4.64
N GLY A 309 21.50 -1.43 -5.64
CA GLY A 309 22.79 -2.08 -5.97
C GLY A 309 23.76 -2.08 -4.79
N LYS A 310 23.77 -1.00 -3.99
CA LYS A 310 24.59 -0.89 -2.77
C LYS A 310 24.07 -1.77 -1.63
N VAL A 311 22.74 -1.81 -1.43
CA VAL A 311 22.14 -2.56 -0.31
C VAL A 311 22.17 -4.08 -0.55
N PHE A 312 21.98 -4.51 -1.79
CA PHE A 312 21.86 -5.93 -2.13
C PHE A 312 23.16 -6.55 -2.67
N GLY A 313 24.27 -5.82 -2.67
CA GLY A 313 25.57 -6.37 -3.09
C GLY A 313 25.65 -6.76 -4.57
N PHE A 314 24.69 -6.32 -5.40
CA PHE A 314 24.75 -6.48 -6.85
C PHE A 314 25.66 -5.44 -7.53
N GLY A 315 26.23 -4.53 -6.75
CA GLY A 315 27.35 -3.71 -7.20
C GLY A 315 28.53 -4.63 -7.47
N MET A 316 28.74 -4.96 -8.75
CA MET A 316 30.04 -5.40 -9.24
C MET A 316 31.07 -4.37 -8.81
N GLU A 317 31.78 -4.62 -7.71
CA GLU A 317 33.14 -4.12 -7.47
C GLU A 317 34.06 -4.80 -8.49
N GLY A 318 33.81 -4.56 -9.77
CA GLY A 318 34.61 -5.02 -10.88
C GLY A 318 35.12 -3.79 -11.61
N GLU A 319 36.41 -3.54 -11.46
CA GLU A 319 37.22 -2.66 -12.32
C GLU A 319 37.35 -1.18 -11.90
N GLU A 320 37.72 -0.97 -10.63
CA GLU A 320 38.61 0.16 -10.27
C GLU A 320 40.03 -0.39 -10.03
N GLN A 321 40.65 -0.91 -11.10
CA GLN A 321 42.10 -1.06 -11.13
C GLN A 321 42.72 0.23 -11.68
N GLY A 322 43.19 1.03 -10.74
CA GLY A 322 44.38 1.86 -10.93
C GLY A 322 44.20 3.15 -11.72
N LEU A 323 43.95 4.25 -11.01
CA LEU A 323 45.01 5.26 -10.83
C LEU A 323 44.64 6.26 -9.74
N GLN A 324 45.66 6.62 -8.97
CA GLN A 324 45.83 7.91 -8.29
C GLN A 324 45.35 8.03 -6.84
N GLU A 325 46.16 7.38 -6.00
CA GLU A 325 46.65 7.93 -4.74
C GLU A 325 46.98 9.44 -4.86
N ARG A 326 46.12 10.29 -4.30
CA ARG A 326 46.54 11.53 -3.62
C ARG A 326 45.46 12.05 -2.68
N ARG A 327 45.78 11.97 -1.39
CA ARG A 327 45.41 12.91 -0.30
C ARG A 327 44.41 14.02 -0.68
N GLN A 328 43.24 14.01 -0.04
CA GLN A 328 42.89 15.09 0.88
C GLN A 328 41.74 14.73 1.82
N GLU A 329 41.96 15.07 3.07
CA GLU A 329 41.10 14.90 4.23
C GLU A 329 39.86 15.82 4.17
N GLY A 330 38.74 15.32 4.71
CA GLY A 330 37.78 16.14 5.43
C GLY A 330 36.59 16.71 4.65
N ALA A 331 35.50 15.94 4.57
CA ALA A 331 34.13 16.44 4.76
C ALA A 331 33.14 15.26 4.69
N GLY A 332 32.48 14.96 5.81
CA GLY A 332 31.34 14.04 5.84
C GLY A 332 30.17 14.61 5.04
N ALA A 333 29.98 14.11 3.82
CA ALA A 333 28.84 14.43 2.98
C ALA A 333 27.74 13.37 3.16
N ALA A 334 26.64 13.79 3.76
CA ALA A 334 25.37 13.09 3.69
C ALA A 334 24.96 12.93 2.22
N ALA A 335 24.95 11.70 1.72
CA ALA A 335 24.44 11.37 0.40
C ALA A 335 22.89 11.42 0.41
N CYS A 336 22.33 12.62 0.45
CA CYS A 336 20.97 12.85 -0.01
C CYS A 336 21.00 12.87 -1.54
N ALA A 337 20.48 11.82 -2.17
CA ALA A 337 20.27 11.77 -3.60
C ALA A 337 19.21 12.81 -4.01
N ALA A 338 19.68 14.03 -4.29
CA ALA A 338 18.94 15.02 -5.05
C ALA A 338 18.97 14.59 -6.53
N ALA A 339 17.99 13.78 -6.93
CA ALA A 339 17.58 13.74 -8.33
C ALA A 339 16.89 15.08 -8.63
N ALA A 340 17.69 15.99 -9.18
CA ALA A 340 17.39 17.38 -9.44
C ALA A 340 16.10 17.58 -10.24
N GLY A 341 15.46 18.72 -9.98
CA GLY A 341 14.33 19.22 -10.75
C GLY A 341 14.64 19.25 -12.24
N ILE A 342 13.76 18.64 -13.02
CA ILE A 342 13.70 18.83 -14.45
C ILE A 342 12.57 19.83 -14.70
N GLY A 343 12.96 21.00 -15.23
CA GLY A 343 12.10 22.13 -15.48
C GLY A 343 10.88 21.75 -16.31
N ILE A 344 9.70 22.06 -15.79
CA ILE A 344 8.49 22.13 -16.58
C ILE A 344 8.67 23.34 -17.50
N ASN A 345 8.66 23.07 -18.80
CA ASN A 345 8.65 24.06 -19.85
C ASN A 345 7.33 24.86 -19.78
N THR A 346 7.31 25.94 -19.00
CA THR A 346 6.23 26.92 -19.08
C THR A 346 6.39 27.70 -20.37
N ARG A 347 5.64 27.29 -21.40
CA ARG A 347 5.47 28.03 -22.64
C ARG A 347 4.78 29.37 -22.33
N VAL A 348 5.58 30.42 -22.13
CA VAL A 348 5.12 31.81 -22.14
C VAL A 348 4.78 32.18 -23.58
N GLY A 349 3.50 32.06 -23.94
CA GLY A 349 2.95 32.59 -25.18
C GLY A 349 2.64 34.08 -25.03
N GLY A 350 3.65 34.93 -25.22
CA GLY A 350 3.46 36.36 -25.43
C GLY A 350 2.93 36.62 -26.85
N GLY A 351 1.82 37.34 -26.95
CA GLY A 351 1.18 37.70 -28.21
C GLY A 351 0.35 38.97 -28.09
N CYS A 352 0.99 40.09 -27.73
CA CYS A 352 0.44 41.42 -28.00
C CYS A 352 0.47 41.66 -29.51
N LYS A 353 -0.69 41.70 -30.15
CA LYS A 353 -0.87 42.41 -31.42
C LYS A 353 -1.71 43.66 -31.14
N GLU A 354 -1.00 44.77 -31.05
CA GLU A 354 -1.53 46.12 -31.16
C GLU A 354 -1.99 46.30 -32.62
N VAL A 355 -3.30 46.43 -32.83
CA VAL A 355 -3.87 46.87 -34.10
C VAL A 355 -4.31 48.31 -33.89
N LYS A 356 -3.52 49.22 -34.44
CA LYS A 356 -3.98 50.56 -34.81
C LYS A 356 -4.80 50.43 -36.09
N GLN A 357 -6.05 50.87 -36.06
CA GLN A 357 -6.62 51.84 -36.99
C GLN A 357 -7.93 52.38 -36.43
#